data_AF-J0NMC3-F1
#
_entry.id   AF-J0NMC3-F1
#
_cell.length_a   1.000
_cell.length_b   1.000
_cell.length_c   1.000
_cell.angle_alpha   90.00
_cell.angle_beta   90.00
_cell.angle_gamma   90.00
#
_symmetry.space_group_name_H-M   'P 1'
#
loop_
_entity.id
_entity.type
_entity.pdbx_description
1 polymer ?
#
loop_
_entity_poly.entity_id
_entity_poly.type
_entity_poly.pdbx_seq_one_letter_code
_entity_poly.pdbx_strand_id
1 'polypeptide(L)'
;GLPAPAPDSAPAVGGAPTGLPASTLAGADQDGDGSADEDEEAALLAGLPRWTVAAVLAVAALVVSGFGAFDARAWAVDYVYDSDHLGKPGMATTGELAMLRRMRSTTPEDALVVGDPIAGEAYVELLGGRKAVFPQLSAVNQDGDSQNVLTKHFNEIHTNPQVCEVVRKLGITHYYQEQDGQYYNFARSSRFPGLYNVDTSTGFELIDRGDAAVLYRITACGDVAPGGGPDAFK
;
A
#
# COMPACT_ATOMS: atom_id res chain seq x y z
N GLY A 1 25.84 14.82 -22.56
CA GLY A 1 26.45 14.25 -21.34
C GLY A 1 26.14 15.19 -20.19
N LEU A 2 25.18 14.79 -19.35
CA LEU A 2 24.85 15.40 -18.06
C LEU A 2 24.98 14.28 -17.02
N PRO A 3 25.54 14.55 -15.83
CA PRO A 3 25.88 13.52 -14.86
C PRO A 3 24.65 12.99 -14.10
N ALA A 4 24.72 11.71 -13.73
CA ALA A 4 23.71 11.02 -12.92
C ALA A 4 23.71 11.53 -11.45
N PRO A 5 22.54 11.57 -10.78
CA PRO A 5 22.46 11.86 -9.35
C PRO A 5 22.98 10.69 -8.50
N ALA A 6 23.66 11.03 -7.41
CA ALA A 6 24.22 10.10 -6.43
C ALA A 6 23.13 9.39 -5.60
N PRO A 7 23.39 8.19 -5.05
CA PRO A 7 22.45 7.50 -4.19
C PRO A 7 22.41 8.10 -2.78
N ASP A 8 21.20 8.44 -2.32
CA ASP A 8 20.95 8.86 -0.94
C ASP A 8 21.16 7.70 0.04
N SER A 9 21.88 8.02 1.11
CA SER A 9 22.29 7.10 2.16
C SER A 9 21.14 6.89 3.16
N ALA A 10 20.75 5.64 3.39
CA ALA A 10 19.78 5.27 4.41
C ALA A 10 20.31 5.54 5.83
N PRO A 11 19.48 5.96 6.81
CA PRO A 11 19.92 6.07 8.18
C PRO A 11 20.02 4.67 8.82
N ALA A 12 21.15 4.43 9.47
CA ALA A 12 21.47 3.21 10.21
C ALA A 12 20.53 3.03 11.42
N VAL A 13 20.01 1.81 11.56
CA VAL A 13 19.28 1.35 12.74
C VAL A 13 20.28 1.20 13.89
N GLY A 14 20.19 2.09 14.88
CA GLY A 14 20.99 2.02 16.11
C GLY A 14 20.52 0.87 16.99
N GLY A 15 21.36 -0.16 17.14
CA GLY A 15 21.19 -1.24 18.10
C GLY A 15 21.42 -0.76 19.54
N ALA A 16 20.68 -1.35 20.48
CA ALA A 16 20.84 -1.12 21.91
C ALA A 16 22.25 -1.54 22.39
N PRO A 17 22.95 -0.76 23.23
CA PRO A 17 24.20 -1.19 23.81
C PRO A 17 23.94 -2.02 25.08
N THR A 18 24.17 -3.32 24.98
CA THR A 18 24.52 -4.18 26.11
C THR A 18 26.00 -3.98 26.45
N GLY A 19 26.29 -3.50 27.65
CA GLY A 19 27.68 -3.41 28.13
C GLY A 19 27.81 -2.67 29.45
N LEU A 20 27.82 -3.41 30.56
CA LEU A 20 28.34 -2.93 31.85
C LEU A 20 29.88 -2.94 31.79
N PRO A 21 30.58 -1.88 32.24
CA PRO A 21 31.92 -2.02 32.76
C PRO A 21 31.93 -1.84 34.30
N ALA A 22 32.77 -2.67 34.92
CA ALA A 22 33.00 -2.75 36.35
C ALA A 22 33.67 -1.50 36.94
N SER A 23 33.39 -1.30 38.23
CA SER A 23 33.81 -0.23 39.11
C SER A 23 35.31 0.11 39.06
N THR A 24 35.61 1.41 39.06
CA THR A 24 36.86 1.95 39.60
C THR A 24 36.51 3.04 40.61
N LEU A 25 36.93 2.83 41.86
CA LEU A 25 36.79 3.75 42.98
C LEU A 25 37.80 4.91 42.84
N ALA A 26 37.32 6.15 42.88
CA ALA A 26 38.08 7.31 43.34
C ALA A 26 37.08 8.37 43.82
N GLY A 27 37.17 8.74 45.10
CA GLY A 27 36.23 9.63 45.76
C GLY A 27 36.39 11.10 45.37
N ALA A 28 35.32 11.86 45.61
CA ALA A 28 35.35 13.28 45.92
C ALA A 28 34.07 13.64 46.68
N ASP A 29 34.23 14.60 47.56
CA ASP A 29 33.36 15.05 48.64
C ASP A 29 31.89 15.34 48.28
N GLN A 30 31.03 15.07 49.26
CA GLN A 30 29.68 15.62 49.35
C GLN A 30 29.77 17.13 49.60
N ASP A 31 28.94 17.92 48.91
CA ASP A 31 28.17 18.99 49.53
C ASP A 31 27.05 19.48 48.57
N GLY A 32 25.82 19.18 48.96
CA GLY A 32 24.64 20.06 48.92
C GLY A 32 24.11 20.61 47.59
N ASP A 33 22.91 20.12 47.24
CA ASP A 33 21.72 20.87 46.78
C ASP A 33 21.02 20.16 45.61
N GLY A 34 19.84 19.61 45.87
CA GLY A 34 19.05 18.86 44.88
C GLY A 34 17.97 17.96 45.45
N SER A 35 17.47 18.21 46.66
CA SER A 35 16.44 17.37 47.31
C SER A 35 15.05 18.04 47.39
N ALA A 36 14.84 19.19 46.77
CA ALA A 36 13.59 19.93 46.93
C ALA A 36 12.45 19.45 46.00
N ASP A 37 12.76 18.84 44.85
CA ASP A 37 11.73 18.49 43.86
C ASP A 37 11.13 17.09 44.07
N GLU A 38 11.87 16.13 44.67
CA GLU A 38 11.38 14.75 44.88
C GLU A 38 10.53 14.60 46.16
N ASP A 39 10.75 15.44 47.17
CA ASP A 39 10.06 15.36 48.47
C ASP A 39 8.64 15.97 48.43
N GLU A 40 8.35 16.88 47.49
CA GLU A 40 7.05 17.55 47.39
C GLU A 40 5.98 16.65 46.73
N GLU A 41 6.36 15.77 45.80
CA GLU A 41 5.44 14.79 45.18
C GLU A 41 5.00 13.70 46.16
N ALA A 42 5.89 13.25 47.04
CA ALA A 42 5.60 12.19 48.01
C ALA A 42 4.61 12.63 49.10
N ALA A 43 4.61 13.92 49.47
CA ALA A 43 3.74 14.47 50.50
C ALA A 43 2.27 14.57 50.07
N LEU A 44 2.00 14.80 48.79
CA LEU A 44 0.63 14.95 48.25
C LEU A 44 -0.17 13.65 48.27
N LEU A 45 0.50 12.50 48.17
CA LEU A 45 -0.14 11.18 48.14
C LEU A 45 -0.30 10.55 49.53
N ALA A 46 0.39 11.08 50.54
CA ALA A 46 0.47 10.49 51.89
C ALA A 46 -0.83 10.62 52.73
N GLY A 47 -1.82 11.42 52.28
CA GLY A 47 -3.07 11.67 53.00
C GLY A 47 -4.36 11.16 52.33
N LEU A 48 -4.28 10.59 51.12
CA LEU A 48 -5.47 10.20 50.35
C LEU A 48 -5.89 8.75 50.63
N PRO A 49 -7.20 8.44 50.68
CA PRO A 49 -7.64 7.07 50.86
C PRO A 49 -7.27 6.22 49.63
N ARG A 50 -6.85 4.96 49.87
CA ARG A 50 -6.30 4.05 48.83
C ARG A 50 -7.17 3.90 47.59
N TRP A 51 -8.49 3.99 47.73
CA TRP A 51 -9.43 3.90 46.60
C TRP A 51 -9.36 5.12 45.67
N THR A 52 -9.03 6.30 46.18
CA THR A 52 -8.85 7.51 45.36
C THR A 52 -7.58 7.40 44.53
N VAL A 53 -6.47 6.92 45.12
CA VAL A 53 -5.24 6.65 44.39
C VAL A 53 -5.49 5.60 43.28
N ALA A 54 -6.18 4.50 43.62
CA ALA A 54 -6.54 3.48 42.64
C ALA A 54 -7.44 4.01 41.51
N ALA A 55 -8.43 4.85 41.82
CA ALA A 55 -9.32 5.45 40.84
C ALA A 55 -8.58 6.41 39.90
N VAL A 56 -7.68 7.24 40.43
CA VAL A 56 -6.86 8.17 39.62
C VAL A 56 -5.93 7.39 38.70
N LEU A 57 -5.25 6.35 39.19
CA LEU A 57 -4.40 5.50 38.37
C LEU A 57 -5.18 4.78 37.27
N ALA A 58 -6.39 4.28 37.58
CA ALA A 58 -7.25 3.65 36.60
C ALA A 58 -7.71 4.63 35.51
N VAL A 59 -8.10 5.85 35.89
CA VAL A 59 -8.46 6.91 34.94
C VAL A 59 -7.26 7.33 34.10
N ALA A 60 -6.09 7.52 34.71
CA ALA A 60 -4.86 7.85 33.99
C ALA A 60 -4.50 6.75 32.98
N ALA A 61 -4.59 5.47 33.36
CA ALA A 61 -4.36 4.35 32.46
C ALA A 61 -5.36 4.33 31.28
N LEU A 62 -6.63 4.61 31.53
CA LEU A 62 -7.66 4.73 30.48
C LEU A 62 -7.42 5.91 29.54
N VAL A 63 -7.01 7.06 30.08
CA VAL A 63 -6.70 8.27 29.29
C VAL A 63 -5.46 8.02 28.42
N VAL A 64 -4.37 7.51 28.99
CA VAL A 64 -3.14 7.20 28.24
C VAL A 64 -3.40 6.16 27.15
N SER A 65 -4.14 5.10 27.49
CA SER A 65 -4.51 4.04 26.53
C SER A 65 -5.46 4.55 25.45
N GLY A 66 -6.42 5.41 25.81
CA GLY A 66 -7.36 6.03 24.86
C GLY A 66 -6.65 6.96 23.89
N PHE A 67 -6.05 8.04 24.40
CA PHE A 67 -5.42 9.08 23.57
C PHE A 67 -4.24 8.55 22.75
N GLY A 68 -3.38 7.72 23.33
CA GLY A 68 -2.27 7.10 22.60
C GLY A 68 -2.74 6.16 21.49
N ALA A 69 -3.82 5.39 21.73
CA ALA A 69 -4.39 4.54 20.69
C ALA A 69 -5.11 5.34 19.60
N PHE A 70 -5.73 6.48 19.91
CA PHE A 70 -6.38 7.33 18.91
C PHE A 70 -5.37 7.96 17.96
N ASP A 71 -4.28 8.52 18.46
CA ASP A 71 -3.24 9.13 17.63
C ASP A 71 -2.59 8.10 16.69
N ALA A 72 -2.21 6.94 17.23
CA ALA A 72 -1.65 5.85 16.43
C ALA A 72 -2.62 5.32 15.36
N ARG A 73 -3.93 5.26 15.66
CA ARG A 73 -4.95 4.85 14.69
C ARG A 73 -5.19 5.90 13.62
N ALA A 74 -5.26 7.18 13.99
CA ALA A 74 -5.43 8.27 13.05
C ALA A 74 -4.26 8.31 12.06
N TRP A 75 -3.03 8.24 12.58
CA TRP A 75 -1.83 8.14 11.76
C TRP A 75 -1.86 6.92 10.83
N ALA A 76 -2.25 5.75 11.33
CA ALA A 76 -2.32 4.54 10.51
C ALA A 76 -3.39 4.64 9.40
N VAL A 77 -4.51 5.33 9.65
CA VAL A 77 -5.54 5.58 8.65
C VAL A 77 -5.00 6.52 7.58
N ASP A 78 -4.43 7.66 7.97
CA ASP A 78 -3.91 8.64 7.01
C ASP A 78 -2.77 8.03 6.17
N TYR A 79 -1.88 7.26 6.80
CA TYR A 79 -0.77 6.58 6.12
C TYR A 79 -1.20 5.63 4.99
N VAL A 80 -2.44 5.13 5.02
CA VAL A 80 -3.00 4.20 4.01
C VAL A 80 -4.04 4.87 3.10
N TYR A 81 -4.87 5.76 3.65
CA TYR A 81 -6.10 6.27 3.03
C TYR A 81 -6.10 7.77 2.74
N ASP A 82 -5.13 8.55 3.23
CA ASP A 82 -4.96 9.93 2.77
C ASP A 82 -4.40 9.93 1.36
N SER A 83 -5.27 10.10 0.37
CA SER A 83 -4.93 10.07 -1.06
C SER A 83 -4.04 11.23 -1.51
N ASP A 84 -3.86 12.26 -0.69
CA ASP A 84 -2.98 13.38 -0.96
C ASP A 84 -1.59 13.21 -0.29
N HIS A 85 -1.47 12.36 0.74
CA HIS A 85 -0.22 12.12 1.49
C HIS A 85 0.06 10.64 1.79
N LEU A 86 0.09 9.81 0.73
CA LEU A 86 0.23 8.37 0.86
C LEU A 86 1.57 7.90 1.44
N GLY A 87 1.49 6.93 2.34
CA GLY A 87 2.63 6.13 2.78
C GLY A 87 2.99 4.99 1.82
N LYS A 88 3.95 4.13 2.21
CA LYS A 88 4.31 2.91 1.44
C LYS A 88 3.14 1.94 1.19
N PRO A 89 2.16 1.76 2.09
CA PRO A 89 0.98 0.94 1.83
C PRO A 89 -0.17 1.75 1.22
N GLY A 90 0.10 3.00 0.80
CA GLY A 90 -0.90 3.88 0.22
C GLY A 90 -1.63 3.21 -0.93
N MET A 91 -2.95 3.35 -0.92
CA MET A 91 -3.82 2.53 -1.77
C MET A 91 -4.02 3.12 -3.16
N ALA A 92 -4.33 4.42 -3.24
CA ALA A 92 -4.52 5.12 -4.50
C ALA A 92 -4.51 6.65 -4.29
N THR A 93 -3.96 7.38 -5.25
CA THR A 93 -3.96 8.85 -5.23
C THR A 93 -5.32 9.44 -5.62
N THR A 94 -5.51 10.73 -5.36
CA THR A 94 -6.77 11.42 -5.71
C THR A 94 -7.07 11.36 -7.21
N GLY A 95 -6.06 11.49 -8.08
CA GLY A 95 -6.24 11.39 -9.53
C GLY A 95 -6.53 9.97 -10.00
N GLU A 96 -5.88 8.95 -9.41
CA GLU A 96 -6.17 7.53 -9.68
C GLU A 96 -7.62 7.19 -9.34
N LEU A 97 -8.09 7.57 -8.15
CA LEU A 97 -9.48 7.38 -7.73
C LEU A 97 -10.47 8.12 -8.64
N ALA A 98 -10.10 9.33 -9.11
CA ALA A 98 -10.93 10.08 -10.06
C ALA A 98 -11.01 9.39 -11.43
N MET A 99 -9.91 8.83 -11.94
CA MET A 99 -9.89 8.05 -13.18
C MET A 99 -10.77 6.81 -13.06
N LEU A 100 -10.63 6.06 -11.96
CA LEU A 100 -11.44 4.86 -11.69
C LEU A 100 -12.93 5.19 -11.66
N ARG A 101 -13.36 6.28 -11.01
CA ARG A 101 -14.78 6.71 -11.02
C ARG A 101 -15.31 7.04 -12.41
N ARG A 102 -14.47 7.57 -13.31
CA ARG A 102 -14.86 7.87 -14.71
C ARG A 102 -14.94 6.62 -15.59
N MET A 103 -14.28 5.52 -15.20
CA MET A 103 -14.20 4.27 -15.96
C MET A 103 -15.56 3.78 -16.47
N ARG A 104 -16.62 3.92 -15.67
CA ARG A 104 -18.00 3.55 -16.05
C ARG A 104 -18.50 4.25 -17.31
N SER A 105 -18.01 5.46 -17.58
CA SER A 105 -18.36 6.27 -18.76
C SER A 105 -17.32 6.22 -19.87
N THR A 106 -16.08 5.83 -19.57
CA THR A 106 -14.98 5.80 -20.54
C THR A 106 -14.71 4.40 -21.13
N THR A 107 -15.38 3.37 -20.62
CA THR A 107 -15.23 1.97 -21.10
C THR A 107 -16.59 1.31 -21.36
N PRO A 108 -16.67 0.30 -22.24
CA PRO A 108 -17.87 -0.55 -22.41
C PRO A 108 -18.28 -1.26 -21.10
N GLU A 109 -19.57 -1.56 -20.92
CA GLU A 109 -20.08 -2.22 -19.70
C GLU A 109 -19.50 -3.62 -19.47
N ASP A 110 -19.12 -4.29 -20.55
CA ASP A 110 -18.55 -5.63 -20.60
C ASP A 110 -17.01 -5.63 -20.56
N ALA A 111 -16.38 -4.50 -20.24
CA ALA A 111 -14.93 -4.43 -20.12
C ALA A 111 -14.42 -5.33 -18.98
N LEU A 112 -13.48 -6.22 -19.34
CA LEU A 112 -12.61 -6.93 -18.40
C LEU A 112 -11.23 -6.28 -18.42
N VAL A 113 -10.77 -5.88 -17.23
CA VAL A 113 -9.52 -5.13 -17.03
C VAL A 113 -8.51 -6.01 -16.32
N VAL A 114 -7.29 -6.09 -16.84
CA VAL A 114 -6.14 -6.70 -16.14
C VAL A 114 -5.26 -5.59 -15.56
N GLY A 115 -4.73 -5.81 -14.37
CA GLY A 115 -3.81 -4.89 -13.70
C GLY A 115 -3.20 -5.55 -12.48
N ASP A 116 -2.44 -4.79 -11.68
CA ASP A 116 -1.92 -5.30 -10.41
C ASP A 116 -2.95 -5.03 -9.28
N PRO A 117 -3.43 -6.06 -8.56
CA PRO A 117 -4.38 -5.89 -7.48
C PRO A 117 -3.83 -5.11 -6.28
N ILE A 118 -2.51 -5.05 -6.08
CA ILE A 118 -1.83 -4.22 -5.08
C ILE A 118 -1.79 -2.76 -5.54
N ALA A 119 -1.74 -2.51 -6.86
CA ALA A 119 -1.58 -1.18 -7.44
C ALA A 119 -2.90 -0.51 -7.86
N GLY A 120 -4.04 -1.04 -7.40
CA GLY A 120 -5.35 -0.39 -7.59
C GLY A 120 -6.31 -1.08 -8.57
N GLU A 121 -5.93 -2.20 -9.21
CA GLU A 121 -6.87 -2.97 -10.05
C GLU A 121 -8.10 -3.43 -9.25
N ALA A 122 -7.95 -3.67 -7.95
CA ALA A 122 -9.05 -3.95 -7.03
C ALA A 122 -10.20 -2.91 -7.09
N TYR A 123 -9.88 -1.64 -7.37
CA TYR A 123 -10.86 -0.56 -7.44
C TYR A 123 -11.61 -0.49 -8.77
N VAL A 124 -11.15 -1.19 -9.80
CA VAL A 124 -11.85 -1.29 -11.10
C VAL A 124 -13.28 -1.76 -10.89
N GLU A 125 -13.49 -2.75 -10.04
CA GLU A 125 -14.82 -3.28 -9.77
C GLU A 125 -15.62 -2.40 -8.82
N LEU A 126 -15.00 -2.01 -7.70
CA LEU A 126 -15.69 -1.24 -6.66
C LEU A 126 -16.07 0.18 -7.10
N LEU A 127 -15.14 0.88 -7.77
CA LEU A 127 -15.32 2.29 -8.17
C LEU A 127 -15.62 2.41 -9.67
N GLY A 128 -14.94 1.64 -10.50
CA GLY A 128 -15.10 1.69 -11.96
C GLY A 128 -16.35 0.97 -12.47
N GLY A 129 -16.91 0.05 -11.69
CA GLY A 129 -18.05 -0.76 -12.13
C GLY A 129 -17.73 -1.63 -13.34
N ARG A 130 -16.48 -2.11 -13.45
CA ARG A 130 -16.00 -3.06 -14.47
C ARG A 130 -15.40 -4.28 -13.81
N LYS A 131 -15.29 -5.40 -14.53
CA LYS A 131 -14.67 -6.59 -13.94
C LYS A 131 -13.16 -6.48 -13.97
N ALA A 132 -12.52 -6.82 -12.85
CA ALA A 132 -11.08 -6.99 -12.74
C ALA A 132 -10.72 -8.46 -12.99
N VAL A 133 -9.56 -8.72 -13.60
CA VAL A 133 -9.05 -10.07 -13.75
C VAL A 133 -8.60 -10.62 -12.40
N PHE A 134 -8.00 -9.78 -11.54
CA PHE A 134 -7.64 -10.15 -10.17
C PHE A 134 -8.53 -9.41 -9.16
N PRO A 135 -9.76 -9.88 -8.92
CA PRO A 135 -10.64 -9.27 -7.92
C PRO A 135 -10.07 -9.47 -6.51
N GLN A 136 -10.11 -8.42 -5.68
CA GLN A 136 -9.41 -8.46 -4.38
C GLN A 136 -10.08 -9.34 -3.32
N LEU A 137 -11.38 -9.64 -3.46
CA LEU A 137 -12.21 -10.31 -2.44
C LEU A 137 -12.99 -11.53 -2.93
N SER A 138 -12.86 -11.95 -4.20
CA SER A 138 -13.54 -13.15 -4.72
C SER A 138 -12.55 -14.25 -5.07
N ALA A 139 -13.09 -15.46 -5.31
CA ALA A 139 -12.31 -16.62 -5.70
C ALA A 139 -11.36 -16.25 -6.83
N VAL A 140 -10.07 -16.29 -6.52
CA VAL A 140 -8.95 -16.51 -7.43
C VAL A 140 -9.51 -17.25 -8.65
N ASN A 141 -9.50 -16.63 -9.85
CA ASN A 141 -10.01 -17.28 -11.06
C ASN A 141 -9.53 -18.73 -11.06
N GLN A 142 -10.44 -19.71 -11.12
CA GLN A 142 -10.07 -21.12 -10.97
C GLN A 142 -9.02 -21.57 -12.02
N ASP A 143 -8.83 -20.76 -13.05
CA ASP A 143 -7.78 -20.83 -14.06
C ASP A 143 -6.42 -20.30 -13.57
N GLY A 144 -5.72 -21.10 -12.76
CA GLY A 144 -4.39 -20.77 -12.25
C GLY A 144 -3.32 -20.63 -13.34
N ASP A 145 -3.46 -21.34 -14.46
CA ASP A 145 -2.51 -21.26 -15.58
C ASP A 145 -2.57 -19.89 -16.26
N SER A 146 -3.78 -19.41 -16.55
CA SER A 146 -3.97 -18.07 -17.13
C SER A 146 -3.46 -16.98 -16.20
N GLN A 147 -3.69 -17.11 -14.90
CA GLN A 147 -3.13 -16.17 -13.92
C GLN A 147 -1.61 -16.17 -13.91
N ASN A 148 -0.99 -17.35 -13.97
CA ASN A 148 0.47 -17.47 -14.01
C ASN A 148 1.05 -16.80 -15.27
N VAL A 149 0.40 -16.97 -16.43
CA VAL A 149 0.81 -16.28 -17.67
C VAL A 149 0.72 -14.76 -17.49
N LEU A 150 -0.41 -14.24 -17.01
CA LEU A 150 -0.61 -12.79 -16.86
C LEU A 150 0.34 -12.18 -15.84
N THR A 151 0.44 -12.78 -14.65
CA THR A 151 1.26 -12.24 -13.55
C THR A 151 2.76 -12.29 -13.82
N LYS A 152 3.23 -13.19 -14.69
CA LYS A 152 4.67 -13.35 -14.98
C LYS A 152 5.11 -12.83 -16.34
N HIS A 153 4.22 -12.84 -17.33
CA HIS A 153 4.58 -12.66 -18.74
C HIS A 153 3.71 -11.65 -19.49
N PHE A 154 2.76 -10.95 -18.86
CA PHE A 154 1.91 -10.01 -19.60
C PHE A 154 2.70 -8.89 -20.33
N ASN A 155 3.85 -8.48 -19.81
CA ASN A 155 4.78 -7.55 -20.45
C ASN A 155 5.44 -8.11 -21.72
N GLU A 156 5.33 -9.41 -21.96
CA GLU A 156 5.74 -10.10 -23.19
C GLU A 156 4.60 -10.17 -24.22
N ILE A 157 3.52 -9.38 -24.09
CA ILE A 157 2.33 -9.42 -24.96
C ILE A 157 2.63 -9.40 -26.47
N HIS A 158 3.73 -8.75 -26.87
CA HIS A 158 4.14 -8.64 -28.27
C HIS A 158 4.94 -9.84 -28.80
N THR A 159 5.53 -10.64 -27.91
CA THR A 159 6.52 -11.68 -28.28
C THR A 159 6.11 -13.06 -27.81
N ASN A 160 5.32 -13.18 -26.74
CA ASN A 160 4.86 -14.43 -26.17
C ASN A 160 3.42 -14.73 -26.60
N PRO A 161 3.19 -15.69 -27.51
CA PRO A 161 1.85 -15.97 -28.03
C PRO A 161 0.88 -16.48 -26.96
N GLN A 162 1.36 -17.06 -25.86
CA GLN A 162 0.51 -17.53 -24.75
C GLN A 162 -0.21 -16.37 -24.06
N VAL A 163 0.40 -15.19 -24.00
CA VAL A 163 -0.23 -14.00 -23.40
C VAL A 163 -1.50 -13.65 -24.18
N CYS A 164 -1.39 -13.57 -25.52
CA CYS A 164 -2.55 -13.26 -26.34
C CYS A 164 -3.57 -14.40 -26.42
N GLU A 165 -3.16 -15.66 -26.25
CA GLU A 165 -4.09 -16.77 -26.05
C GLU A 165 -4.94 -16.56 -24.80
N VAL A 166 -4.32 -16.24 -23.67
CA VAL A 166 -5.02 -15.96 -22.40
C VAL A 166 -5.90 -14.71 -22.50
N VAL A 167 -5.39 -13.62 -23.08
CA VAL A 167 -6.15 -12.38 -23.29
C VAL A 167 -7.44 -12.64 -24.08
N ARG A 168 -7.35 -13.40 -25.18
CA ARG A 168 -8.54 -13.77 -25.96
C ARG A 168 -9.45 -14.75 -25.24
N LYS A 169 -8.88 -15.77 -24.59
CA LYS A 169 -9.62 -16.81 -23.86
C LYS A 169 -10.48 -16.22 -22.74
N LEU A 170 -9.91 -15.29 -21.97
CA LEU A 170 -10.60 -14.65 -20.86
C LEU A 170 -11.42 -13.42 -21.31
N GLY A 171 -11.19 -12.93 -22.53
CA GLY A 171 -11.84 -11.74 -23.04
C GLY A 171 -11.36 -10.45 -22.37
N ILE A 172 -10.04 -10.36 -22.09
CA ILE A 172 -9.41 -9.19 -21.46
C ILE A 172 -9.33 -8.06 -22.50
N THR A 173 -9.97 -6.96 -22.19
CA THR A 173 -10.14 -5.83 -23.14
C THR A 173 -9.26 -4.64 -22.80
N HIS A 174 -8.95 -4.46 -21.51
CA HIS A 174 -8.25 -3.29 -21.01
C HIS A 174 -7.11 -3.68 -20.09
N TYR A 175 -6.09 -2.82 -20.05
CA TYR A 175 -4.96 -2.90 -19.15
C TYR A 175 -4.94 -1.65 -18.27
N TYR A 176 -4.99 -1.85 -16.96
CA TYR A 176 -4.76 -0.83 -15.95
C TYR A 176 -3.27 -0.85 -15.59
N GLN A 177 -2.54 0.16 -16.07
CA GLN A 177 -1.15 0.38 -15.77
C GLN A 177 -1.02 1.29 -14.56
N GLU A 178 -0.11 0.97 -13.65
CA GLU A 178 0.37 1.85 -12.58
C GLU A 178 1.90 1.81 -12.55
N GLN A 179 2.53 2.85 -12.02
CA GLN A 179 3.97 2.87 -11.77
C GLN A 179 4.34 1.82 -10.73
N ASP A 180 5.49 1.16 -10.93
CA ASP A 180 6.04 0.27 -9.91
C ASP A 180 6.41 1.08 -8.66
N GLY A 181 6.11 0.50 -7.51
CA GLY A 181 6.23 1.16 -6.22
C GLY A 181 6.54 0.17 -5.12
N GLN A 182 6.93 0.69 -3.96
CA GLN A 182 7.06 -0.14 -2.76
C GLN A 182 5.68 -0.39 -2.17
N TYR A 183 5.41 -1.64 -1.83
CA TYR A 183 4.30 -2.02 -0.95
C TYR A 183 4.90 -2.63 0.31
N TYR A 184 4.83 -1.88 1.40
CA TYR A 184 5.58 -2.16 2.64
C TYR A 184 7.08 -2.33 2.41
N ASN A 185 7.56 -3.58 2.36
CA ASN A 185 8.96 -3.98 2.32
C ASN A 185 9.36 -4.68 1.01
N PHE A 186 8.51 -4.65 -0.01
CA PHE A 186 8.82 -5.23 -1.31
C PHE A 186 8.28 -4.35 -2.46
N ALA A 187 8.93 -4.44 -3.63
CA ALA A 187 8.43 -3.80 -4.85
C ALA A 187 7.23 -4.59 -5.39
N ARG A 188 6.17 -3.92 -5.84
CA ARG A 188 4.97 -4.59 -6.39
C ARG A 188 5.33 -5.52 -7.56
N SER A 189 6.25 -5.10 -8.42
CA SER A 189 6.80 -5.92 -9.53
C SER A 189 7.49 -7.22 -9.09
N SER A 190 7.97 -7.33 -7.85
CA SER A 190 8.52 -8.60 -7.35
C SER A 190 7.44 -9.69 -7.21
N ARG A 191 6.18 -9.29 -7.03
CA ARG A 191 5.05 -10.20 -6.91
C ARG A 191 4.36 -10.46 -8.24
N PHE A 192 4.23 -9.43 -9.07
CA PHE A 192 3.54 -9.51 -10.36
C PHE A 192 4.37 -8.92 -11.51
N PRO A 193 5.55 -9.50 -11.80
CA PRO A 193 6.52 -8.91 -12.73
C PRO A 193 5.99 -8.71 -14.15
N GLY A 194 5.06 -9.55 -14.59
CA GLY A 194 4.44 -9.44 -15.91
C GLY A 194 3.58 -8.20 -16.09
N LEU A 195 3.13 -7.57 -15.02
CA LEU A 195 2.24 -6.40 -15.07
C LEU A 195 2.98 -5.07 -15.09
N TYR A 196 4.32 -5.11 -15.14
CA TYR A 196 5.19 -3.94 -15.17
C TYR A 196 6.10 -3.97 -16.38
N ASN A 197 6.57 -2.78 -16.81
CA ASN A 197 7.39 -2.62 -18.01
C ASN A 197 6.74 -3.19 -19.28
N VAL A 198 5.41 -3.13 -19.36
CA VAL A 198 4.66 -3.46 -20.58
C VAL A 198 4.93 -2.38 -21.62
N ASP A 199 5.39 -2.77 -22.81
CA ASP A 199 5.54 -1.82 -23.92
C ASP A 199 4.17 -1.43 -24.47
N THR A 200 3.66 -0.28 -24.02
CA THR A 200 2.39 0.29 -24.44
C THR A 200 2.51 1.22 -25.65
N SER A 201 3.70 1.32 -26.27
CA SER A 201 3.91 2.19 -27.45
C SER A 201 3.24 1.66 -28.72
N THR A 202 2.95 0.36 -28.78
CA THR A 202 2.24 -0.31 -29.86
C THR A 202 1.21 -1.28 -29.28
N GLY A 203 0.09 -1.50 -29.98
CA GLY A 203 -0.91 -2.47 -29.53
C GLY A 203 -1.71 -2.05 -28.27
N PHE A 204 -1.71 -0.77 -27.93
CA PHE A 204 -2.52 -0.19 -26.85
C PHE A 204 -3.07 1.18 -27.28
N GLU A 205 -4.32 1.44 -26.94
CA GLU A 205 -4.99 2.73 -27.14
C GLU A 205 -5.25 3.38 -25.77
N LEU A 206 -4.80 4.61 -25.57
CA LEU A 206 -5.02 5.35 -24.33
C LEU A 206 -6.52 5.69 -24.18
N ILE A 207 -7.11 5.31 -23.04
CA ILE A 207 -8.52 5.60 -22.71
C ILE A 207 -8.63 6.73 -21.69
N ASP A 208 -7.87 6.66 -20.59
CA ASP A 208 -7.88 7.67 -19.53
C ASP A 208 -6.56 7.64 -18.76
N ARG A 209 -6.29 8.70 -17.99
CA ARG A 209 -5.15 8.82 -17.07
C ARG A 209 -5.58 9.52 -15.79
N GLY A 210 -5.03 9.07 -14.67
CA GLY A 210 -5.14 9.71 -13.37
C GLY A 210 -3.80 9.60 -12.66
N ASP A 211 -3.09 10.71 -12.52
CA ASP A 211 -1.74 10.76 -11.97
C ASP A 211 -0.82 9.72 -12.64
N ALA A 212 -0.33 8.73 -11.87
CA ALA A 212 0.54 7.68 -12.35
C ALA A 212 -0.21 6.49 -12.99
N ALA A 213 -1.52 6.34 -12.73
CA ALA A 213 -2.34 5.32 -13.37
C ALA A 213 -2.75 5.70 -14.79
N VAL A 214 -2.73 4.70 -15.66
CA VAL A 214 -3.14 4.83 -17.06
C VAL A 214 -4.02 3.65 -17.45
N LEU A 215 -5.15 3.95 -18.06
CA LEU A 215 -6.05 2.93 -18.60
C LEU A 215 -5.89 2.84 -20.11
N TYR A 216 -5.61 1.63 -20.60
CA TYR A 216 -5.51 1.34 -22.03
C TYR A 216 -6.56 0.34 -22.47
N ARG A 217 -7.02 0.47 -23.71
CA ARG A 217 -7.65 -0.61 -24.48
C ARG A 217 -6.55 -1.41 -25.16
N ILE A 218 -6.62 -2.73 -25.06
CA ILE A 218 -5.64 -3.65 -25.63
C ILE A 218 -6.00 -3.90 -27.10
N THR A 219 -5.05 -3.66 -28.01
CA THR A 219 -5.18 -3.96 -29.45
C THR A 219 -4.09 -4.91 -29.96
N ALA A 220 -3.07 -5.20 -29.15
CA ALA A 220 -1.93 -6.07 -29.47
C ALA A 220 -2.34 -7.51 -29.85
N CYS A 221 -3.46 -8.00 -29.31
CA CYS A 221 -3.90 -9.38 -29.49
C CYS A 221 -4.98 -9.58 -30.57
N GLY A 222 -5.25 -8.54 -31.37
CA GLY A 222 -6.32 -8.51 -32.37
C GLY A 222 -7.70 -8.34 -31.73
N ASP A 223 -8.74 -8.80 -32.44
CA ASP A 223 -10.11 -8.73 -31.93
C ASP A 223 -10.30 -9.67 -30.72
N VAL A 224 -10.74 -9.09 -29.61
CA VAL A 224 -11.05 -9.80 -28.36
C VAL A 224 -12.54 -9.64 -28.10
N ALA A 225 -13.27 -10.76 -28.01
CA ALA A 225 -14.63 -10.75 -27.51
C ALA A 225 -14.60 -10.46 -26.00
N PRO A 226 -15.27 -9.41 -25.49
CA PRO A 226 -15.24 -9.09 -24.07
C PRO A 226 -15.78 -10.24 -23.21
N GLY A 227 -15.01 -10.62 -22.18
CA GLY A 227 -15.41 -11.62 -21.19
C GLY A 227 -15.86 -11.01 -19.86
N GLY A 228 -15.84 -9.66 -19.76
CA GLY A 228 -16.30 -8.91 -18.60
C GLY A 228 -17.79 -8.63 -18.69
N GLY A 229 -18.49 -8.63 -17.58
CA GLY A 229 -19.94 -8.49 -17.51
C GLY A 229 -20.44 -8.96 -16.15
N PRO A 230 -21.75 -8.93 -15.88
CA PRO A 230 -22.28 -9.33 -14.57
C PRO A 230 -21.97 -10.79 -14.20
N ASP A 231 -21.65 -11.65 -15.17
CA ASP A 231 -21.40 -13.09 -15.00
C ASP A 231 -19.93 -13.52 -15.13
N ALA A 232 -18.99 -12.58 -15.31
CA ALA A 232 -17.57 -12.93 -15.39
C ALA A 232 -17.13 -13.70 -14.13
N PHE A 233 -16.49 -14.85 -14.33
CA PHE A 233 -15.93 -15.73 -13.29
C PHE A 233 -16.96 -16.34 -12.31
N LYS A 234 -18.25 -16.39 -12.66
CA LYS A 234 -19.27 -17.13 -11.90
C LYS A 234 -19.22 -18.65 -12.12
#